data_AF-A0A8C3SQ01-F1
#
_entry.id   AF-A0A8C3SQ01-F1
#
_cell.length_a   1.000
_cell.length_b   1.000
_cell.length_c   1.000
_cell.angle_alpha   90.00
_cell.angle_beta   90.00
_cell.angle_gamma   90.00
#
_symmetry.space_group_name_H-M   'P 1'
#
loop_
_entity.id
_entity.type
_entity.pdbx_description
1 polymer ?
#
loop_
_entity_poly.entity_id
_entity_poly.type
_entity_poly.pdbx_seq_one_letter_code
_entity_poly.pdbx_strand_id
1 'polypeptide(L)'
;LFPFSVNSPRSIKTCEIIPASRAHKFPTKLHADGDKLFCTLCNVLNHDRWSVIVDCFALKPPHKLKEDVKTIISTLKNKTPAKKECVDVTWVKTLASANIPLSKTDHPLVREFLDSRVLNGGAIHGRTQLTETYLSEVYPKGKENLKLKLKDKKITVLFDKCCDEARSVLNVLFAPLQPDCSGHG
;
A
#
# COMPACT_ATOMS: atom_id res chain seq x y z
N LEU A 1 -34.45 -59.26 21.73
CA LEU A 1 -33.12 -58.61 21.70
C LEU A 1 -32.91 -58.03 20.30
N PHE A 2 -32.38 -56.81 20.23
CA PHE A 2 -32.26 -55.88 19.09
C PHE A 2 -31.69 -56.45 17.77
N PRO A 3 -32.10 -55.92 16.59
CA PRO A 3 -31.21 -55.82 15.45
C PRO A 3 -30.53 -54.45 15.41
N PHE A 4 -29.20 -54.48 15.34
CA PHE A 4 -28.33 -53.33 15.08
C PHE A 4 -28.61 -52.73 13.70
N SER A 5 -28.86 -51.42 13.66
CA SER A 5 -28.91 -50.65 12.41
C SER A 5 -27.48 -50.34 11.96
N VAL A 6 -27.14 -50.77 10.74
CA VAL A 6 -25.88 -50.44 10.07
C VAL A 6 -25.92 -48.98 9.66
N ASN A 7 -25.11 -48.14 10.32
CA ASN A 7 -24.92 -46.75 9.95
C ASN A 7 -24.14 -46.65 8.63
N SER A 8 -24.79 -46.10 7.61
CA SER A 8 -24.15 -45.61 6.38
C SER A 8 -23.30 -44.36 6.70
N PRO A 9 -22.05 -44.24 6.18
CA PRO A 9 -21.24 -43.05 6.37
C PRO A 9 -21.84 -41.89 5.56
N ARG A 10 -22.56 -40.98 6.22
CA ARG A 10 -22.98 -39.72 5.61
C ARG A 10 -21.75 -38.82 5.45
N SER A 11 -21.35 -38.69 4.19
CA SER A 11 -20.50 -37.66 3.59
C SER A 11 -20.39 -36.40 4.44
N ILE A 12 -19.15 -36.04 4.78
CA ILE A 12 -18.79 -34.72 5.33
C ILE A 12 -19.17 -33.70 4.25
N LYS A 13 -20.34 -33.08 4.40
CA LYS A 13 -20.70 -31.92 3.61
C LYS A 13 -19.73 -30.81 3.98
N THR A 14 -18.74 -30.55 3.12
CA THR A 14 -18.10 -29.24 3.09
C THR A 14 -19.22 -28.23 2.88
N CYS A 15 -19.54 -27.47 3.93
CA CYS A 15 -20.47 -26.35 3.84
C CYS A 15 -19.86 -25.36 2.85
N GLU A 16 -20.24 -25.44 1.58
CA GLU A 16 -20.04 -24.36 0.64
C GLU A 16 -20.67 -23.11 1.26
N ILE A 17 -19.82 -22.13 1.57
CA ILE A 17 -20.24 -20.89 2.19
C ILE A 17 -20.92 -20.09 1.08
N ILE A 18 -22.24 -20.19 0.97
CA ILE A 18 -23.00 -19.44 -0.02
C ILE A 18 -23.47 -18.09 0.54
N PRO A 19 -23.67 -17.04 -0.29
CA PRO A 19 -24.16 -15.72 0.13
C PRO A 19 -25.39 -15.79 1.05
N ALA A 20 -26.36 -16.65 0.72
CA ALA A 20 -27.57 -16.85 1.52
C ALA A 20 -27.27 -17.29 2.96
N SER A 21 -26.25 -18.13 3.17
CA SER A 21 -25.83 -18.57 4.50
C SER A 21 -25.24 -17.44 5.35
N ARG A 22 -24.61 -16.44 4.71
CA ARG A 22 -24.05 -15.25 5.38
C ARG A 22 -25.14 -14.23 5.66
N ALA A 23 -26.07 -14.02 4.73
CA ALA A 23 -27.23 -13.14 4.92
C ALA A 23 -28.12 -13.63 6.09
N HIS A 24 -28.35 -14.94 6.21
CA HIS A 24 -29.08 -15.52 7.34
C HIS A 24 -28.39 -15.26 8.70
N LYS A 25 -27.05 -15.21 8.74
CA LYS A 25 -26.30 -14.90 9.97
C LYS A 25 -26.45 -13.43 10.39
N PHE A 26 -26.73 -12.53 9.45
CA PHE A 26 -26.84 -11.08 9.70
C PHE A 26 -28.00 -10.45 8.90
N PRO A 27 -29.26 -10.83 9.20
CA PRO A 27 -30.42 -10.52 8.36
C PRO A 27 -30.76 -9.03 8.29
N THR A 28 -30.27 -8.23 9.24
CA THR A 28 -30.50 -6.78 9.30
C THR A 28 -29.44 -5.94 8.59
N LYS A 29 -28.33 -6.56 8.14
CA LYS A 29 -27.18 -5.83 7.58
C LYS A 29 -26.68 -6.40 6.24
N LEU A 30 -27.03 -7.65 5.93
CA LEU A 30 -26.60 -8.35 4.73
C LEU A 30 -27.82 -8.88 3.95
N HIS A 31 -27.76 -8.76 2.63
CA HIS A 31 -28.76 -9.28 1.70
C HIS A 31 -28.04 -10.11 0.63
N ALA A 32 -28.61 -11.24 0.25
CA ALA A 32 -28.07 -12.06 -0.83
C ALA A 32 -28.93 -11.85 -2.08
N ASP A 33 -28.29 -11.62 -3.22
CA ASP A 33 -28.93 -11.63 -4.53
C ASP A 33 -28.08 -12.48 -5.48
N GLY A 34 -28.63 -13.62 -5.89
CA GLY A 34 -27.91 -14.66 -6.63
C GLY A 34 -26.67 -15.19 -5.90
N ASP A 35 -25.52 -15.11 -6.58
CA ASP A 35 -24.18 -15.50 -6.11
C ASP A 35 -23.43 -14.37 -5.39
N LYS A 36 -24.06 -13.20 -5.22
CA LYS A 36 -23.46 -12.02 -4.59
C LYS A 36 -24.06 -11.76 -3.21
N LEU A 37 -23.20 -11.34 -2.29
CA LEU A 37 -23.58 -10.88 -0.96
C LEU A 37 -23.48 -9.37 -0.94
N PHE A 38 -24.49 -8.68 -0.46
CA PHE A 38 -24.54 -7.23 -0.36
C PHE A 38 -24.61 -6.84 1.10
N CYS A 39 -23.84 -5.82 1.49
CA CYS A 39 -24.07 -5.11 2.73
C CYS A 39 -24.90 -3.85 2.45
N THR A 40 -25.89 -3.59 3.29
CA THR A 40 -26.71 -2.37 3.26
C THR A 40 -25.85 -1.09 3.30
N LEU A 41 -24.61 -1.18 3.79
CA LEU A 41 -23.68 -0.04 3.94
C LEU A 41 -22.49 -0.04 2.96
N CYS A 42 -21.99 -1.22 2.54
CA CYS A 42 -20.72 -1.36 1.80
C CYS A 42 -20.87 -1.84 0.34
N ASN A 43 -22.10 -2.08 -0.14
CA ASN A 43 -22.41 -2.73 -1.43
C ASN A 43 -21.90 -4.19 -1.53
N VAL A 44 -21.40 -4.65 -2.69
CA VAL A 44 -21.02 -6.05 -2.96
C VAL A 44 -19.84 -6.49 -2.09
N LEU A 45 -20.03 -7.57 -1.33
CA LEU A 45 -19.04 -8.24 -0.51
C LEU A 45 -18.72 -9.62 -1.07
N ASN A 46 -17.45 -10.01 -1.00
CA ASN A 46 -17.02 -11.37 -1.27
C ASN A 46 -17.45 -12.27 -0.08
N HIS A 47 -18.29 -13.27 -0.35
CA HIS A 47 -18.90 -14.13 0.67
C HIS A 47 -17.95 -15.22 1.22
N ASP A 48 -16.90 -15.57 0.47
CA ASP A 48 -15.90 -16.57 0.84
C ASP A 48 -14.94 -16.05 1.90
N ARG A 49 -14.65 -14.74 1.88
CA ARG A 49 -13.74 -14.09 2.82
C ARG A 49 -14.47 -13.51 4.03
N TRP A 50 -14.49 -14.27 5.13
CA TRP A 50 -15.03 -13.82 6.41
C TRP A 50 -14.39 -12.53 6.93
N SER A 51 -13.10 -12.30 6.67
CA SER A 51 -12.41 -11.06 7.07
C SER A 51 -13.02 -9.82 6.43
N VAL A 52 -13.36 -9.87 5.14
CA VAL A 52 -14.00 -8.76 4.40
C VAL A 52 -15.38 -8.42 4.98
N ILE A 53 -16.12 -9.44 5.43
CA ILE A 53 -17.42 -9.26 6.09
C ILE A 53 -17.25 -8.60 7.46
N VAL A 54 -16.28 -9.06 8.26
CA VAL A 54 -15.97 -8.51 9.59
C VAL A 54 -15.48 -7.06 9.49
N ASP A 55 -14.61 -6.75 8.52
CA ASP A 55 -14.09 -5.41 8.29
C ASP A 55 -15.19 -4.42 7.86
N CYS A 56 -16.15 -4.85 7.03
CA CYS A 56 -17.31 -4.02 6.70
C CYS A 56 -18.18 -3.68 7.93
N PHE A 57 -18.21 -4.53 8.96
CA PHE A 57 -18.88 -4.17 10.23
C PHE A 57 -18.05 -3.26 11.13
N ALA A 58 -16.73 -3.28 11.01
CA ALA A 58 -15.81 -2.48 11.82
C ALA A 58 -15.66 -1.04 11.29
N LEU A 59 -15.91 -0.80 10.01
CA LEU A 59 -15.79 0.52 9.39
C LEU A 59 -17.08 1.35 9.57
N LYS A 60 -17.00 2.46 10.32
CA LYS A 60 -18.00 3.55 10.23
C LYS A 60 -17.89 4.23 8.84
N PRO A 61 -19.00 4.67 8.21
CA PRO A 61 -19.02 5.07 6.80
C PRO A 61 -18.18 6.34 6.58
N PRO A 62 -17.54 6.53 5.40
CA PRO A 62 -18.26 6.56 4.12
C PRO A 62 -17.49 5.97 2.93
N HIS A 63 -18.07 5.00 2.23
CA HIS A 63 -17.70 4.75 0.84
C HIS A 63 -18.96 4.73 -0.02
N LYS A 64 -19.28 5.90 -0.58
CA LYS A 64 -20.00 5.94 -1.86
C LYS A 64 -19.03 5.41 -2.91
N LEU A 65 -19.11 4.13 -3.23
CA LEU A 65 -18.69 3.65 -4.54
C LEU A 65 -19.87 3.91 -5.48
N LYS A 66 -19.80 5.01 -6.22
CA LYS A 66 -20.54 5.12 -7.47
C LYS A 66 -19.66 4.49 -8.54
N GLU A 67 -20.04 3.31 -8.99
CA GLU A 67 -19.89 3.02 -10.41
C GLU A 67 -20.83 3.98 -11.14
N ASP A 68 -20.28 4.89 -11.94
CA ASP A 68 -20.76 5.08 -13.31
C ASP A 68 -19.82 5.96 -14.14
N VAL A 69 -19.83 5.63 -15.42
CA VAL A 69 -18.94 6.01 -16.50
C VAL A 69 -19.01 7.52 -16.86
N LYS A 70 -17.88 8.03 -17.36
CA LYS A 70 -17.67 9.27 -18.13
C LYS A 70 -17.57 10.60 -17.36
N THR A 71 -16.44 11.27 -17.62
CA THR A 71 -16.18 12.71 -17.48
C THR A 71 -15.81 13.16 -16.07
N ILE A 72 -14.52 13.50 -15.87
CA ILE A 72 -14.01 14.72 -15.20
C ILE A 72 -12.48 14.67 -15.36
N ILE A 73 -12.01 15.13 -16.52
CA ILE A 73 -10.73 15.85 -16.60
C ILE A 73 -11.09 17.30 -16.28
N SER A 74 -11.20 17.68 -15.00
CA SER A 74 -11.19 19.08 -14.52
C SER A 74 -11.81 19.21 -13.13
N THR A 75 -11.14 18.79 -12.05
CA THR A 75 -11.30 19.43 -10.73
C THR A 75 -10.25 18.95 -9.73
N LEU A 76 -8.97 18.94 -10.11
CA LEU A 76 -7.87 18.98 -9.14
C LEU A 76 -7.50 20.45 -8.87
N LYS A 77 -8.45 21.25 -8.40
CA LYS A 77 -8.15 22.53 -7.75
C LYS A 77 -9.11 22.75 -6.58
N ASN A 78 -8.50 22.78 -5.41
CA ASN A 78 -8.92 23.48 -4.19
C ASN A 78 -10.01 22.79 -3.34
N LYS A 79 -9.58 22.22 -2.21
CA LYS A 79 -9.81 22.78 -0.86
C LYS A 79 -9.16 21.87 0.18
N THR A 80 -8.30 22.46 1.01
CA THR A 80 -7.67 21.85 2.18
C THR A 80 -8.74 21.56 3.25
N PRO A 81 -8.88 20.32 3.67
CA PRO A 81 -8.69 19.92 5.06
C PRO A 81 -7.30 19.28 5.16
N ALA A 82 -6.64 19.33 6.33
CA ALA A 82 -5.31 18.74 6.54
C ALA A 82 -5.24 17.36 5.88
N LYS A 83 -4.56 17.30 4.72
CA LYS A 83 -4.56 16.12 3.85
C LYS A 83 -3.81 15.06 4.65
N LYS A 84 -4.53 14.07 5.20
CA LYS A 84 -3.90 12.86 5.72
C LYS A 84 -2.91 12.41 4.65
N GLU A 85 -1.65 12.36 5.01
CA GLU A 85 -0.59 12.04 4.07
C GLU A 85 -0.89 10.67 3.45
N CYS A 86 -0.83 10.59 2.12
CA CYS A 86 -1.09 9.36 1.40
C CYS A 86 -0.12 8.29 1.88
N VAL A 87 -0.62 7.07 2.14
CA VAL A 87 0.19 5.96 2.66
C VAL A 87 1.41 5.71 1.77
N ASP A 88 1.28 5.84 0.45
CA ASP A 88 2.40 5.70 -0.50
C ASP A 88 3.46 6.78 -0.34
N VAL A 89 3.07 8.03 -0.08
CA VAL A 89 4.03 9.13 0.15
C VAL A 89 4.83 8.86 1.42
N THR A 90 4.15 8.44 2.49
CA THR A 90 4.80 8.05 3.76
C THR A 90 5.72 6.85 3.56
N TRP A 91 5.29 5.86 2.79
CA TRP A 91 6.08 4.66 2.47
C TRP A 91 7.35 5.01 1.69
N VAL A 92 7.24 5.80 0.62
CA VAL A 92 8.39 6.28 -0.17
C VAL A 92 9.37 7.07 0.70
N LYS A 93 8.87 7.97 1.55
CA LYS A 93 9.72 8.71 2.51
C LYS A 93 10.44 7.81 3.48
N THR A 94 9.76 6.78 3.99
CA THR A 94 10.32 5.81 4.94
C THR A 94 11.46 5.03 4.29
N LEU A 95 11.20 4.46 3.11
CA LEU A 95 12.22 3.71 2.37
C LEU A 95 13.42 4.59 2.00
N ALA A 96 13.18 5.79 1.49
CA ALA A 96 14.24 6.75 1.18
C ALA A 96 15.08 7.12 2.42
N SER A 97 14.44 7.34 3.57
CA SER A 97 15.14 7.68 4.81
C SER A 97 15.96 6.51 5.37
N ALA A 98 15.48 5.28 5.16
CA ALA A 98 16.17 4.05 5.55
C ALA A 98 17.23 3.58 4.53
N ASN A 99 17.42 4.31 3.43
CA ASN A 99 18.26 3.90 2.30
C ASN A 99 17.87 2.51 1.72
N ILE A 100 16.56 2.22 1.69
CA ILE A 100 16.02 0.98 1.13
C ILE A 100 15.51 1.26 -0.29
N PRO A 101 15.96 0.51 -1.31
CA PRO A 101 15.47 0.67 -2.68
C PRO A 101 13.97 0.40 -2.79
N LEU A 102 13.25 1.21 -3.58
CA LEU A 102 11.82 0.99 -3.88
C LEU A 102 11.53 -0.39 -4.48
N SER A 103 12.50 -1.00 -5.18
CA SER A 103 12.39 -2.35 -5.72
C SER A 103 12.19 -3.43 -4.66
N LYS A 104 12.55 -3.16 -3.39
CA LYS A 104 12.29 -4.08 -2.29
C LYS A 104 10.82 -4.15 -1.91
N THR A 105 10.01 -3.15 -2.27
CA THR A 105 8.55 -3.18 -2.06
C THR A 105 7.90 -4.35 -2.79
N ASP A 106 8.37 -4.66 -4.00
CA ASP A 106 7.79 -5.74 -4.84
C ASP A 106 8.30 -7.13 -4.44
N HIS A 107 9.19 -7.23 -3.44
CA HIS A 107 9.69 -8.52 -2.99
C HIS A 107 8.53 -9.36 -2.43
N PRO A 108 8.36 -10.64 -2.83
CA PRO A 108 7.20 -11.44 -2.44
C PRO A 108 6.97 -11.49 -0.93
N LEU A 109 8.02 -11.72 -0.14
CA LEU A 109 7.92 -11.75 1.33
C LEU A 109 7.54 -10.39 1.94
N VAL A 110 7.93 -9.27 1.30
CA VAL A 110 7.55 -7.93 1.76
C VAL A 110 6.08 -7.69 1.45
N ARG A 111 5.62 -8.04 0.23
CA ARG A 111 4.20 -7.96 -0.14
C ARG A 111 3.33 -8.82 0.77
N GLU A 112 3.72 -10.07 0.99
CA GLU A 112 3.01 -10.98 1.88
C GLU A 112 2.93 -10.45 3.33
N PHE A 113 4.04 -9.91 3.84
CA PHE A 113 4.05 -9.29 5.16
C PHE A 113 3.13 -8.07 5.24
N LEU A 114 3.19 -7.17 4.26
CA LEU A 114 2.32 -5.99 4.21
C LEU A 114 0.84 -6.39 4.09
N ASP A 115 0.53 -7.38 3.25
CA ASP A 115 -0.84 -7.86 3.02
C ASP A 115 -1.43 -8.56 4.25
N SER A 116 -0.62 -9.36 4.96
CA SER A 116 -1.11 -10.24 6.03
C SER A 116 -0.95 -9.68 7.45
N ARG A 117 0.00 -8.75 7.67
CA ARG A 117 0.38 -8.29 9.02
C ARG A 117 0.19 -6.80 9.22
N VAL A 118 0.06 -6.01 8.16
CA VAL A 118 -0.08 -4.56 8.25
C VAL A 118 -1.51 -4.17 7.88
N LEU A 119 -2.18 -3.45 8.77
CA LEU A 119 -3.53 -2.95 8.50
C LEU A 119 -3.49 -2.03 7.26
N ASN A 120 -4.25 -2.39 6.22
CA ASN A 120 -4.24 -1.74 4.91
C ASN A 120 -2.90 -1.78 4.16
N GLY A 121 -1.96 -2.66 4.55
CA GLY A 121 -0.65 -2.74 3.89
C GLY A 121 -0.73 -3.13 2.42
N GLY A 122 -1.73 -3.94 2.05
CA GLY A 122 -1.98 -4.27 0.63
C GLY A 122 -2.47 -3.13 -0.24
N ALA A 123 -2.83 -1.99 0.34
CA ALA A 123 -3.12 -0.77 -0.41
C ALA A 123 -1.85 -0.03 -0.86
N ILE A 124 -0.66 -0.41 -0.36
CA ILE A 124 0.61 0.16 -0.79
C ILE A 124 0.88 -0.27 -2.22
N HIS A 125 1.15 0.68 -3.10
CA HIS A 125 1.40 0.40 -4.51
C HIS A 125 2.77 -0.24 -4.75
N GLY A 126 2.92 -0.92 -5.88
CA GLY A 126 4.20 -1.51 -6.30
C GLY A 126 5.19 -0.48 -6.83
N ARG A 127 6.44 -0.88 -7.06
CA ARG A 127 7.56 0.00 -7.46
C ARG A 127 7.21 0.96 -8.59
N THR A 128 6.57 0.50 -9.65
CA THR A 128 6.30 1.31 -10.85
C THR A 128 5.46 2.54 -10.48
N GLN A 129 4.34 2.33 -9.80
CA GLN A 129 3.46 3.41 -9.36
C GLN A 129 4.11 4.29 -8.29
N LEU A 130 4.86 3.70 -7.35
CA LEU A 130 5.64 4.48 -6.38
C LEU A 130 6.64 5.42 -7.06
N THR A 131 7.28 4.96 -8.12
CA THR A 131 8.29 5.73 -8.87
C THR A 131 7.65 6.81 -9.72
N GLU A 132 6.60 6.48 -10.47
CA GLU A 132 5.99 7.41 -11.44
C GLU A 132 5.12 8.47 -10.77
N THR A 133 4.34 8.07 -9.76
CA THR A 133 3.30 8.93 -9.17
C THR A 133 3.79 9.65 -7.92
N TYR A 134 4.53 8.96 -7.04
CA TYR A 134 4.78 9.46 -5.67
C TYR A 134 6.21 9.94 -5.45
N LEU A 135 7.20 9.37 -6.15
CA LEU A 135 8.59 9.82 -6.06
C LEU A 135 8.75 11.26 -6.56
N SER A 136 8.00 11.65 -7.59
CA SER A 136 7.95 13.01 -8.12
C SER A 136 7.43 14.03 -7.10
N GLU A 137 6.61 13.61 -6.14
CA GLU A 137 6.13 14.45 -5.02
C GLU A 137 7.19 14.56 -3.90
N VAL A 138 7.89 13.46 -3.58
CA VAL A 138 8.84 13.41 -2.46
C VAL A 138 10.18 14.04 -2.81
N TYR A 139 10.67 13.81 -4.03
CA TYR A 139 12.02 14.20 -4.45
C TYR A 139 12.29 15.71 -4.39
N PRO A 140 11.41 16.62 -4.86
CA PRO A 140 11.66 18.06 -4.81
C PRO A 140 11.91 18.55 -3.39
N LYS A 141 11.13 18.05 -2.42
CA LYS A 141 11.29 18.42 -1.01
C LYS A 141 12.62 17.92 -0.44
N GLY A 142 13.02 16.70 -0.79
CA GLY A 142 14.33 16.15 -0.44
C GLY A 142 15.48 16.96 -1.03
N LYS A 143 15.37 17.36 -2.29
CA LYS A 143 16.36 18.18 -3.01
C LYS A 143 16.51 19.57 -2.38
N GLU A 144 15.42 20.25 -2.07
CA GLU A 144 15.48 21.57 -1.42
C GLU A 144 16.08 21.47 0.00
N ASN A 145 15.70 20.45 0.77
CA ASN A 145 16.31 20.21 2.08
C ASN A 145 17.83 19.95 1.97
N LEU A 146 18.26 19.22 0.95
CA LEU A 146 19.69 18.97 0.69
C LEU A 146 20.41 20.27 0.32
N LYS A 147 19.84 21.10 -0.56
CA LYS A 147 20.40 22.42 -0.91
C LYS A 147 20.58 23.29 0.34
N LEU A 148 19.59 23.34 1.22
CA LEU A 148 19.68 24.10 2.47
C LEU A 148 20.81 23.58 3.38
N LYS A 149 20.97 22.25 3.48
CA LYS A 149 22.06 21.64 4.27
C LYS A 149 23.45 21.89 3.71
N LEU A 150 23.56 22.12 2.40
CA LEU A 150 24.81 22.38 1.68
C LEU A 150 25.09 23.88 1.50
N LYS A 151 24.12 24.74 1.82
CA LYS A 151 24.26 26.19 1.71
C LYS A 151 25.47 26.66 2.52
N ASP A 152 26.27 27.52 1.92
CA ASP A 152 27.46 28.16 2.50
C ASP A 152 28.57 27.19 2.95
N LYS A 153 28.53 25.92 2.51
CA LYS A 153 29.60 24.93 2.75
C LYS A 153 30.49 24.81 1.53
N LYS A 154 31.79 24.59 1.77
CA LYS A 154 32.70 24.11 0.71
C LYS A 154 32.30 22.66 0.38
N ILE A 155 32.20 22.33 -0.90
CA ILE A 155 31.78 21.00 -1.37
C ILE A 155 32.88 20.43 -2.25
N THR A 156 33.32 19.21 -1.96
CA THR A 156 34.15 18.41 -2.84
C THR A 156 33.25 17.66 -3.80
N VAL A 157 33.58 17.69 -5.09
CA VAL A 157 32.91 16.91 -6.12
C VAL A 157 33.90 15.85 -6.61
N LEU A 158 33.54 14.58 -6.45
CA LEU A 158 34.33 13.45 -6.89
C LEU A 158 33.66 12.83 -8.11
N PHE A 159 34.45 12.61 -9.15
CA PHE A 159 34.02 11.98 -10.40
C PHE A 159 34.70 10.61 -10.49
N ASP A 160 33.89 9.57 -10.57
CA ASP A 160 34.36 8.20 -10.75
C ASP A 160 33.69 7.60 -11.99
N LYS A 161 34.50 7.21 -12.97
CA LYS A 161 34.00 6.58 -14.20
C LYS A 161 34.15 5.07 -14.06
N CYS A 162 33.02 4.38 -14.01
CA CYS A 162 32.95 2.93 -14.00
C CYS A 162 32.42 2.41 -15.35
N CYS A 163 32.95 1.30 -15.84
CA CYS A 163 32.45 0.62 -17.02
C CYS A 163 31.90 -0.75 -16.58
N ASP A 164 30.60 -0.98 -16.82
CA ASP A 164 29.93 -2.23 -16.50
C ASP A 164 29.29 -2.81 -17.78
N GLU A 165 29.60 -4.07 -18.10
CA GLU A 165 29.01 -4.90 -19.17
C GLU A 165 28.30 -4.13 -20.31
N ALA A 166 29.06 -3.32 -21.07
CA ALA A 166 28.65 -2.48 -22.21
C ALA A 166 28.08 -1.07 -21.95
N ARG A 167 28.11 -0.56 -20.72
CA ARG A 167 27.71 0.81 -20.36
C ARG A 167 28.83 1.53 -19.58
N SER A 168 29.10 2.78 -19.95
CA SER A 168 29.92 3.68 -19.12
C SER A 168 29.01 4.47 -18.18
N VAL A 169 29.26 4.36 -16.88
CA VAL A 169 28.57 5.09 -15.82
C VAL A 169 29.54 6.10 -15.20
N LEU A 170 29.13 7.36 -15.09
CA LEU A 170 29.85 8.38 -14.35
C LEU A 170 29.15 8.59 -13.00
N ASN A 171 29.78 8.10 -11.93
CA ASN A 171 29.37 8.37 -10.57
C ASN A 171 29.85 9.77 -10.17
N VAL A 172 28.94 10.60 -9.68
CA VAL A 172 29.25 11.94 -9.16
C VAL A 172 28.87 11.99 -7.69
N LEU A 173 29.86 12.14 -6.82
CA LEU A 173 29.65 12.26 -5.38
C LEU A 173 29.92 13.69 -4.92
N PHE A 174 28.97 14.25 -4.17
CA PHE A 174 29.08 15.56 -3.52
C PHE A 174 29.29 15.35 -2.02
N ALA A 175 30.38 15.88 -1.47
CA ALA A 175 30.68 15.77 -0.04
C ALA A 175 30.97 17.16 0.55
N PRO A 176 30.30 17.59 1.64
CA PRO A 176 30.66 18.82 2.32
C PRO A 176 32.02 18.67 3.01
N LEU A 177 32.93 19.64 2.83
CA LEU A 177 34.15 19.69 3.62
C LEU A 177 33.80 20.15 5.03
N GLN A 178 34.26 19.38 6.02
CA GLN A 178 34.33 19.86 7.39
C GLN A 178 35.40 20.97 7.44
N PRO A 179 35.16 22.10 8.12
CA PRO A 179 36.24 23.03 8.42
C PRO A 179 37.26 22.30 9.29
N ASP A 180 38.55 22.40 8.95
CA ASP A 180 39.61 21.84 9.76
C ASP A 180 39.50 22.40 11.18
N CYS A 181 39.21 21.55 12.16
CA CYS A 181 39.33 21.94 13.56
C CYS A 181 40.83 22.13 13.86
N SER A 182 41.24 23.40 13.94
CA SER A 182 42.45 23.91 14.60
C SER A 182 43.81 23.36 14.14
N GLY A 183 44.51 24.15 13.33
CA GLY A 183 45.92 24.42 13.60
C GLY A 183 45.97 25.51 14.68
N HIS A 184 46.15 25.12 15.95
CA HIS A 184 46.47 26.06 17.01
C HIS A 184 47.97 26.42 16.91
N GLY A 185 48.24 27.72 16.83
CA GLY A 185 49.46 28.36 17.36
C GLY A 185 50.73 28.17 16.54
#